data_AF-A0A2W6BQE7-F1
#
_entry.id   AF-A0A2W6BQE7-F1
#
_cell.length_a   1.000
_cell.length_b   1.000
_cell.length_c   1.000
_cell.angle_alpha   90.00
_cell.angle_beta   90.00
_cell.angle_gamma   90.00
#
_symmetry.space_group_name_H-M   'P 1'
#
loop_
_entity.id
_entity.type
_entity.pdbx_description
1 polymer ?
#
loop_
_entity_poly.entity_id
_entity_poly.type
_entity_poly.pdbx_seq_one_letter_code
_entity_poly.pdbx_strand_id
1 'polypeptide(L)'
;FANPDMVGHTGILGATETALRVVDGCIGRIVQRVRELGGVTLITADHGNAEQMIDDLGGPLTAHTTNPVHLILVDDGRRTARLRDGIFADVAPTILGLLGLAVPPEMTGSNLLH
;
A
#
# COMPACT_ATOMS: atom_id res chain seq x y z
N PHE A 1 -6.72 5.44 -0.77
CA PHE A 1 -7.29 5.90 -2.05
C PHE A 1 -8.23 4.82 -2.54
N ALA A 2 -9.50 5.13 -2.85
CA ALA A 2 -10.50 4.11 -3.19
C ALA A 2 -10.52 3.72 -4.68
N ASN A 3 -9.92 4.55 -5.54
CA ASN A 3 -10.07 4.44 -6.99
C ASN A 3 -9.63 3.09 -7.59
N PRO A 4 -8.49 2.49 -7.20
CA PRO A 4 -8.04 1.23 -7.80
C PRO A 4 -9.07 0.11 -7.60
N ASP A 5 -9.70 0.07 -6.44
CA ASP A 5 -10.70 -0.95 -6.10
C ASP A 5 -12.06 -0.65 -6.75
N MET A 6 -12.61 0.55 -6.49
CA MET A 6 -13.95 0.91 -6.96
C MET A 6 -14.07 0.93 -8.49
N VAL A 7 -12.99 1.32 -9.19
CA VAL A 7 -12.96 1.29 -10.65
C VAL A 7 -12.58 -0.10 -11.16
N GLY A 8 -11.72 -0.83 -10.45
CA GLY A 8 -11.40 -2.24 -10.75
C GLY A 8 -12.64 -3.13 -10.79
N HIS A 9 -13.57 -2.93 -9.86
CA HIS A 9 -14.88 -3.62 -9.84
C HIS A 9 -15.74 -3.40 -11.10
N THR A 10 -15.46 -2.40 -11.94
CA THR A 10 -16.17 -2.22 -13.21
C THR A 10 -15.75 -3.22 -14.28
N GLY A 11 -14.58 -3.86 -14.14
CA GLY A 11 -14.00 -4.75 -15.16
C GLY A 11 -13.50 -4.02 -16.41
N ILE A 12 -13.49 -2.68 -16.42
CA ILE A 12 -13.06 -1.88 -17.57
C ILE A 12 -11.58 -1.52 -17.42
N LEU A 13 -10.70 -2.26 -18.12
CA LEU A 13 -9.24 -2.09 -18.05
C LEU A 13 -8.79 -0.64 -18.25
N GLY A 14 -9.25 0.03 -19.31
CA GLY A 14 -8.84 1.41 -19.63
C GLY A 14 -9.29 2.45 -18.58
N ALA A 15 -10.44 2.22 -17.92
CA ALA A 15 -10.89 3.08 -16.83
C ALA A 15 -10.02 2.87 -15.59
N THR A 16 -9.68 1.62 -15.30
CA THR A 16 -8.83 1.24 -14.16
C THR A 16 -7.40 1.77 -14.32
N GLU A 17 -6.81 1.70 -15.52
CA GLU A 17 -5.52 2.32 -15.81
C GLU A 17 -5.54 3.84 -15.56
N THR A 18 -6.60 4.52 -16.00
CA THR A 18 -6.77 5.95 -15.77
C THR A 18 -6.88 6.25 -14.28
N ALA A 19 -7.65 5.45 -13.53
CA ALA A 19 -7.76 5.57 -12.09
C ALA A 19 -6.40 5.41 -11.38
N LEU A 20 -5.60 4.43 -11.78
CA LEU A 20 -4.25 4.20 -11.27
C LEU A 20 -3.32 5.41 -11.55
N ARG A 21 -3.31 5.95 -12.78
CA ARG A 21 -2.51 7.15 -13.13
C ARG A 21 -2.87 8.37 -12.26
N VAL A 22 -4.16 8.56 -11.99
CA VAL A 22 -4.61 9.67 -11.11
C VAL A 22 -4.14 9.46 -9.67
N VAL A 23 -4.28 8.24 -9.14
CA VAL A 23 -3.84 7.90 -7.78
C VAL A 23 -2.33 8.03 -7.63
N ASP A 24 -1.55 7.56 -8.60
CA ASP A 24 -0.09 7.71 -8.62
C ASP A 24 0.33 9.18 -8.49
N GLY A 25 -0.25 10.05 -9.31
CA GLY A 25 -0.01 11.50 -9.23
C GLY A 25 -0.43 12.11 -7.88
N CYS A 26 -1.48 11.59 -7.24
CA CYS A 26 -1.89 12.05 -5.90
C CYS A 26 -0.94 11.59 -4.80
N ILE A 27 -0.52 10.32 -4.83
CA ILE A 27 0.46 9.76 -3.90
C ILE A 27 1.78 10.51 -4.04
N GLY A 28 2.25 10.79 -5.26
CA GLY A 28 3.47 11.56 -5.51
C GLY A 28 3.45 12.93 -4.83
N ARG A 29 2.33 13.67 -4.92
CA ARG A 29 2.18 14.98 -4.23
C ARG A 29 2.22 14.85 -2.71
N ILE A 30 1.56 13.83 -2.14
CA ILE A 30 1.56 13.59 -0.69
C ILE A 30 2.97 13.24 -0.22
N VAL A 31 3.62 12.28 -0.88
CA VAL A 31 4.97 11.83 -0.55
C VAL A 31 5.95 12.99 -0.62
N GLN A 32 5.91 13.79 -1.69
CA GLN A 32 6.75 14.97 -1.81
C GLN A 32 6.53 15.92 -0.63
N ARG A 33 5.27 16.23 -0.31
CA ARG A 33 4.96 17.17 0.77
C ARG A 33 5.40 16.66 2.14
N VAL A 34 5.22 15.37 2.42
CA VAL A 34 5.67 14.75 3.68
C VAL A 34 7.20 14.79 3.77
N ARG A 35 7.92 14.50 2.68
CA ARG A 35 9.39 14.59 2.64
C ARG A 35 9.91 16.00 2.88
N GLU A 36 9.30 17.02 2.29
CA GLU A 36 9.65 18.44 2.53
C GLU A 36 9.54 18.84 4.00
N LEU A 37 8.62 18.20 4.74
CA LEU A 37 8.42 18.41 6.17
C LEU A 37 9.33 17.53 7.04
N GLY A 38 10.22 16.74 6.43
CA GLY A 38 11.08 15.79 7.15
C GLY A 38 10.33 14.59 7.72
N GLY A 39 9.13 14.30 7.21
CA GLY A 39 8.31 13.17 7.65
C GLY A 39 8.65 11.86 6.95
N VAL A 40 8.00 10.79 7.42
CA VAL A 40 8.11 9.42 6.89
C VAL A 40 6.76 9.01 6.31
N THR A 41 6.76 8.33 5.16
CA THR A 41 5.54 7.76 4.56
C THR A 41 5.65 6.25 4.44
N LEU A 42 4.61 5.53 4.88
CA LEU A 42 4.38 4.14 4.52
C LEU A 42 3.26 4.09 3.46
N ILE A 43 3.52 3.40 2.35
CA ILE A 43 2.55 3.20 1.26
C ILE A 43 2.20 1.72 1.21
N THR A 44 0.92 1.38 1.29
CA THR A 44 0.43 0.00 1.21
C THR A 44 -0.99 -0.06 0.67
N ALA A 45 -1.53 -1.26 0.52
CA ALA A 45 -2.91 -1.56 0.19
C ALA A 45 -3.48 -2.56 1.19
N ASP A 46 -4.80 -2.65 1.28
CA ASP A 46 -5.53 -3.61 2.11
C ASP A 46 -5.76 -4.95 1.40
N HIS A 47 -5.89 -4.94 0.07
CA HIS A 47 -5.95 -6.13 -0.78
C HIS A 47 -5.62 -5.80 -2.26
N GLY A 48 -5.65 -6.82 -3.12
CA GLY A 48 -5.55 -6.69 -4.58
C GLY A 48 -6.91 -6.58 -5.28
N ASN A 49 -6.90 -6.03 -6.50
CA ASN A 49 -8.02 -5.92 -7.44
C ASN A 49 -7.45 -5.52 -8.83
N ALA A 50 -7.01 -4.28 -8.97
CA ALA A 50 -6.65 -3.65 -10.24
C ALA A 50 -5.45 -4.28 -10.99
N GLU A 51 -4.64 -5.11 -10.33
CA GLU A 51 -3.52 -5.80 -10.94
C GLU A 51 -3.95 -7.01 -11.79
N GLN A 52 -5.17 -7.51 -11.60
CA GLN A 52 -5.76 -8.56 -12.43
C GLN A 52 -7.17 -8.17 -12.85
N MET A 53 -7.30 -7.73 -14.11
CA MET A 53 -8.57 -7.24 -14.67
C MET A 53 -9.23 -8.23 -15.65
N ILE A 54 -8.54 -9.33 -15.95
CA ILE A 54 -8.97 -10.35 -16.92
C ILE A 54 -8.84 -11.72 -16.24
N ASP A 55 -9.88 -12.54 -16.34
CA ASP A 55 -9.91 -13.90 -15.81
C ASP A 55 -9.24 -14.92 -16.76
N ASP A 56 -9.11 -16.17 -16.31
CA ASP A 56 -8.47 -17.24 -17.09
C ASP A 56 -9.23 -17.60 -18.39
N LEU A 57 -10.49 -17.18 -18.52
CA LEU A 57 -11.32 -17.37 -19.70
C LEU A 57 -11.27 -16.18 -20.67
N GLY A 58 -10.54 -15.12 -20.33
CA GLY A 58 -10.42 -13.89 -21.12
C GLY A 58 -11.55 -12.88 -20.88
N GLY A 59 -12.42 -13.12 -19.89
CA GLY A 59 -13.50 -12.23 -19.49
C GLY A 59 -13.05 -11.17 -18.46
N PRO A 60 -13.89 -10.15 -18.18
CA PRO A 60 -13.58 -9.15 -17.17
C PRO A 60 -13.60 -9.76 -15.76
N LEU A 61 -12.51 -9.57 -15.01
CA LEU A 61 -12.47 -9.88 -13.58
C LEU A 61 -12.88 -8.65 -12.78
N THR A 62 -13.92 -8.80 -11.96
CA THR A 62 -14.49 -7.71 -11.14
C THR A 62 -14.38 -7.97 -9.65
N ALA A 63 -13.68 -9.02 -9.22
CA ALA A 63 -13.52 -9.38 -7.81
C ALA A 63 -12.14 -8.98 -7.30
N HIS A 64 -11.98 -8.96 -5.97
CA HIS A 64 -10.66 -8.85 -5.37
C HIS A 64 -9.80 -10.07 -5.75
N THR A 65 -8.49 -9.91 -5.61
CA THR A 65 -7.53 -11.01 -5.74
C THR A 65 -6.95 -11.42 -4.39
N THR A 66 -6.21 -12.53 -4.38
CA THR A 66 -5.40 -12.96 -3.24
C THR A 66 -3.93 -12.63 -3.41
N ASN A 67 -3.58 -11.72 -4.34
CA ASN A 67 -2.20 -11.32 -4.53
C ASN A 67 -1.68 -10.56 -3.31
N PRO A 68 -0.38 -10.71 -2.96
CA PRO A 68 0.21 -9.96 -1.88
C PRO A 68 0.23 -8.46 -2.20
N VAL A 69 0.10 -7.63 -1.17
CA VAL A 69 0.22 -6.17 -1.25
C VAL A 69 1.63 -5.73 -0.87
N HIS A 70 2.08 -4.62 -1.44
CA HIS A 70 3.37 -4.03 -1.07
C HIS A 70 3.26 -3.18 0.21
N LEU A 71 4.34 -3.11 0.97
CA LEU A 71 4.56 -2.09 2.01
C LEU A 71 5.86 -1.36 1.70
N ILE A 72 5.76 -0.08 1.35
CA ILE A 72 6.89 0.74 0.89
C ILE A 72 7.19 1.79 1.95
N LEU A 73 8.44 1.83 2.43
CA LEU A 73 8.94 2.87 3.32
C LEU A 73 9.61 3.98 2.51
N VAL A 74 9.11 5.21 2.65
CA VAL A 74 9.74 6.43 2.15
C VAL A 74 10.25 7.24 3.33
N ASP A 75 11.55 7.11 3.60
CA ASP A 75 12.25 7.76 4.69
C ASP A 75 13.66 8.20 4.23
N ASP A 76 13.88 9.50 4.10
CA ASP A 76 15.17 10.05 3.69
C ASP A 76 16.27 9.88 4.75
N GLY A 77 15.90 9.73 6.03
CA GLY A 77 16.82 9.49 7.14
C GLY A 77 17.20 8.02 7.33
N ARG A 78 16.41 7.08 6.76
CA ARG A 78 16.62 5.63 6.88
C ARG A 78 16.73 4.92 5.53
N ARG A 79 17.54 5.44 4.61
CA ARG A 79 17.69 4.90 3.24
C ARG A 79 18.18 3.45 3.16
N THR A 80 18.88 2.97 4.18
CA THR A 80 19.36 1.58 4.26
C THR A 80 18.41 0.64 4.99
N ALA A 81 17.34 1.16 5.60
CA ALA A 81 16.37 0.32 6.29
C ALA A 81 15.72 -0.67 5.33
N ARG A 82 15.32 -1.80 5.89
CA ARG A 82 14.59 -2.84 5.16
C ARG A 82 13.33 -3.18 5.94
N LEU A 83 12.27 -3.46 5.20
CA LEU A 83 11.07 -4.07 5.75
C LEU A 83 11.14 -5.56 5.46
N ARG A 84 10.82 -6.37 6.46
CA ARG A 84 10.62 -7.81 6.29
C ARG A 84 9.23 -8.07 5.69
N ASP A 85 9.07 -9.23 5.07
CA ASP A 85 7.76 -9.73 4.71
C ASP A 85 6.93 -9.99 5.98
N GLY A 86 5.61 -9.85 5.86
CA GLY A 86 4.68 -9.96 6.99
C GLY A 86 3.22 -10.00 6.56
N ILE A 87 2.34 -9.76 7.52
CA ILE A 87 0.89 -9.70 7.34
C ILE A 87 0.34 -8.31 7.60
N PHE A 88 -0.92 -8.05 7.22
CA PHE A 88 -1.53 -6.73 7.39
C PHE A 88 -1.56 -6.24 8.85
N ALA A 89 -1.66 -7.15 9.82
CA ALA A 89 -1.60 -6.82 11.25
C ALA A 89 -0.24 -6.24 11.71
N ASP A 90 0.81 -6.39 10.91
CA ASP A 90 2.17 -5.93 11.21
C ASP A 90 2.38 -4.44 10.85
N VAL A 91 1.47 -3.84 10.08
CA VAL A 91 1.57 -2.43 9.66
C VAL A 91 1.51 -1.48 10.86
N ALA A 92 0.56 -1.70 11.79
CA ALA A 92 0.41 -0.83 12.96
C ALA A 92 1.61 -0.90 13.93
N PRO A 93 2.11 -2.08 14.34
CA PRO A 93 3.37 -2.19 15.09
C PRO A 93 4.56 -1.54 14.40
N THR A 94 4.64 -1.63 13.07
CA THR A 94 5.71 -0.97 12.27
C THR A 94 5.63 0.55 12.36
N ILE A 95 4.42 1.13 12.30
CA ILE A 95 4.20 2.56 12.50
C ILE A 95 4.67 2.99 13.91
N LEU A 96 4.30 2.24 14.96
CA LEU A 96 4.75 2.54 16.32
C LEU A 96 6.27 2.48 16.45
N GLY A 97 6.90 1.48 15.83
CA GLY A 97 8.36 1.37 15.76
C GLY A 97 9.04 2.57 15.09
N LEU A 98 8.49 3.07 13.98
CA LEU A 98 8.99 4.27 13.29
C LEU A 98 8.85 5.53 14.15
N LEU A 99 7.80 5.61 14.96
CA LEU A 99 7.55 6.71 15.90
C LEU A 99 8.35 6.59 17.22
N GLY A 100 9.06 5.48 17.44
CA GLY A 100 9.77 5.20 18.69
C GLY A 100 8.83 4.97 19.88
N LEU A 101 7.60 4.52 19.63
CA LEU A 101 6.59 4.24 20.64
C LEU A 101 6.57 2.75 21.00
N ALA A 102 6.16 2.44 22.23
CA ALA A 102 5.98 1.06 22.67
C ALA A 102 4.78 0.41 21.96
N VAL A 103 4.93 -0.86 21.57
CA VAL A 103 3.84 -1.67 21.02
C VAL A 103 3.05 -2.27 22.20
N PRO A 104 1.73 -2.06 22.29
CA PRO A 104 0.92 -2.61 23.37
C PRO A 104 0.77 -4.13 23.21
N PRO A 105 0.58 -4.89 24.31
CA PRO A 105 0.51 -6.35 24.27
C PRO A 105 -0.68 -6.90 23.46
N GLU A 106 -1.73 -6.11 23.26
CA GLU A 106 -2.89 -6.48 22.43
C GLU A 106 -2.56 -6.50 20.93
N MET A 107 -1.52 -5.77 20.49
CA MET A 107 -1.03 -5.83 19.12
C MET A 107 -0.09 -7.02 18.95
N THR A 108 -0.64 -8.16 18.54
CA THR A 108 0.13 -9.40 18.35
C THR A 108 0.92 -9.45 17.04
N GLY A 109 0.77 -8.45 16.17
CA GLY A 109 1.60 -8.28 14.98
C GLY A 109 3.04 -7.88 15.33
N SER A 110 3.93 -7.97 14.36
CA SER A 110 5.36 -7.69 14.51
C SER A 110 5.75 -6.37 13.84
N ASN A 111 6.72 -5.66 14.41
CA ASN A 111 7.36 -4.56 13.71
C ASN A 111 8.23 -5.12 12.57
N LEU A 112 7.97 -4.71 11.33
CA LEU A 112 8.66 -5.18 10.12
C LEU A 112 9.98 -4.46 9.85
N LEU A 113 10.25 -3.33 10.53
CA LEU A 113 11.48 -2.56 10.36
C LEU A 113 12.71 -3.30 10.88
N HIS A 114 13.76 -3.36 10.05
CA HIS A 114 15.08 -3.92 10.34
C HIS A 114 16.19 -2.91 10.00
#